data_AF-A0A0C2DBL5-F1
#
_entry.id   AF-A0A0C2DBL5-F1
#
_cell.length_a   1.000
_cell.length_b   1.000
_cell.length_c   1.000
_cell.angle_alpha   90.00
_cell.angle_beta   90.00
_cell.angle_gamma   90.00
#
_symmetry.space_group_name_H-M   'P 1'
#
loop_
_entity.id
_entity.type
_entity.pdbx_description
1 polymer ?
#
loop_
_entity_poly.entity_id
_entity_poly.type
_entity_poly.pdbx_seq_one_letter_code
_entity_poly.pdbx_strand_id
1 'polypeptide(L)'
;MLTCCLTLPAVTACDSGKEAKRDDLEAAGAAMLGAGNDDKNKEADAKAAEARRKAFKEKAEQEAAETAKLEEIAARLVKAGDKPSKNLEAACDSLIVIYEKWIQVVYFDDDGAQLDFFDHKKKNLGVQMAKCAKLQSVPATDCMIEVIEGVTAEDFTEADAKLLQAHPDYMFAKCIAQFAPETLE
;
A
#
# COMPACT_ATOMS: atom_id res chain seq x y z
N MET A 1 42.42 -33.35 -16.04
CA MET A 1 41.42 -32.74 -16.95
C MET A 1 40.05 -32.86 -16.32
N LEU A 2 39.26 -31.79 -16.47
CA LEU A 2 37.96 -31.43 -15.88
C LEU A 2 37.02 -32.55 -15.39
N THR A 3 36.37 -32.30 -14.25
CA THR A 3 34.90 -32.43 -14.16
C THR A 3 34.32 -31.39 -13.19
N CYS A 4 33.23 -30.77 -13.64
CA CYS A 4 32.44 -29.68 -13.09
C CYS A 4 31.46 -30.18 -12.00
N CYS A 5 31.09 -29.32 -11.02
CA CYS A 5 29.69 -29.05 -10.61
C CYS A 5 29.58 -28.29 -9.28
N LEU A 6 28.73 -27.24 -9.31
CA LEU A 6 28.19 -26.48 -8.18
C LEU A 6 27.44 -27.36 -7.17
N THR A 7 27.57 -27.04 -5.88
CA THR A 7 26.45 -27.00 -4.91
C THR A 7 26.76 -25.97 -3.82
N LEU A 8 25.93 -24.92 -3.72
CA LEU A 8 25.83 -24.08 -2.52
C LEU A 8 25.37 -24.93 -1.32
N PRO A 9 25.68 -24.49 -0.09
CA PRO A 9 24.57 -24.24 0.83
C PRO A 9 24.69 -22.91 1.58
N ALA A 10 23.52 -22.26 1.68
CA ALA A 10 23.01 -21.52 2.84
C ALA A 10 23.92 -20.51 3.58
N VAL A 11 23.53 -19.25 3.41
CA VAL A 11 23.42 -18.19 4.42
C VAL A 11 23.49 -18.72 5.88
N THR A 12 24.50 -18.30 6.65
CA THR A 12 24.38 -17.84 8.06
C THR A 12 25.75 -17.44 8.62
N ALA A 13 25.97 -16.12 8.79
CA ALA A 13 26.79 -15.43 9.79
C ALA A 13 26.91 -13.96 9.35
N CYS A 14 25.90 -13.09 9.54
CA CYS A 14 25.68 -12.36 10.80
C CYS A 14 26.37 -12.99 12.01
N ASP A 15 27.65 -12.64 12.24
CA ASP A 15 28.06 -12.31 13.60
C ASP A 15 29.25 -11.35 13.66
N SER A 16 29.09 -10.36 14.54
CA SER A 16 30.11 -9.65 15.30
C SER A 16 31.26 -8.91 14.59
N GLY A 17 31.17 -7.57 14.62
CA GLY A 17 32.29 -6.78 15.15
C GLY A 17 33.31 -6.25 14.15
N LYS A 18 32.89 -5.34 13.29
CA LYS A 18 33.65 -4.11 12.98
C LYS A 18 32.67 -3.11 12.40
N GLU A 19 32.36 -2.07 13.17
CA GLU A 19 31.71 -0.88 12.62
C GLU A 19 32.60 -0.37 11.49
N ALA A 20 32.25 -0.73 10.25
CA ALA A 20 32.77 -0.03 9.09
C ALA A 20 32.34 1.42 9.29
N LYS A 21 33.31 2.32 9.47
CA LYS A 21 33.02 3.74 9.55
C LYS A 21 32.29 4.12 8.26
N ARG A 22 31.34 5.04 8.35
CA ARG A 22 30.53 5.48 7.20
C ARG A 22 31.43 5.87 6.00
N ASP A 23 32.63 6.34 6.29
CA ASP A 23 33.71 6.67 5.35
C ASP A 23 34.18 5.48 4.50
N ASP A 24 34.18 4.24 5.03
CA ASP A 24 34.61 3.03 4.31
C ASP A 24 33.55 2.53 3.31
N LEU A 25 32.27 2.78 3.59
CA LEU A 25 31.16 2.49 2.66
C LEU A 25 31.06 3.52 1.55
N GLU A 26 31.35 4.80 1.83
CA GLU A 26 31.50 5.84 0.80
C GLU A 26 32.71 5.58 -0.09
N ALA A 27 33.83 5.13 0.46
CA ALA A 27 35.01 4.77 -0.32
C ALA A 27 34.78 3.52 -1.19
N ALA A 28 34.05 2.51 -0.70
CA ALA A 28 33.66 1.34 -1.49
C ALA A 28 32.63 1.70 -2.58
N GLY A 29 31.69 2.60 -2.29
CA GLY A 29 30.75 3.15 -3.28
C GLY A 29 31.46 4.00 -4.34
N ALA A 30 32.44 4.82 -3.94
CA ALA A 30 33.26 5.61 -4.85
C ALA A 30 34.25 4.76 -5.67
N ALA A 31 34.72 3.62 -5.13
CA ALA A 31 35.54 2.68 -5.88
C ALA A 31 34.73 1.86 -6.89
N MET A 32 33.47 1.52 -6.58
CA MET A 32 32.54 0.94 -7.56
C MET A 32 32.10 1.93 -8.65
N LEU A 33 32.10 3.23 -8.35
CA LEU A 33 31.69 4.30 -9.26
C LEU A 33 32.87 5.07 -9.91
N GLY A 34 34.13 4.74 -9.62
CA GLY A 34 35.19 5.73 -9.83
C GLY A 34 36.64 5.26 -9.94
N ALA A 35 36.90 4.01 -10.35
CA ALA A 35 38.28 3.57 -10.65
C ALA A 35 38.42 3.00 -12.07
N GLY A 36 38.27 3.87 -13.07
CA GLY A 36 38.54 3.54 -14.48
C GLY A 36 37.96 4.57 -15.45
N ASN A 37 38.58 5.76 -15.54
CA ASN A 37 38.18 6.81 -16.47
C ASN A 37 38.58 6.48 -17.93
N ASP A 38 37.71 5.75 -18.63
CA ASP A 38 37.63 5.79 -20.09
C ASP A 38 36.46 6.73 -20.49
N ASP A 39 36.68 7.65 -21.42
CA ASP A 39 35.67 8.65 -21.84
C ASP A 39 34.36 8.02 -22.35
N LYS A 40 34.40 6.74 -22.76
CA LYS A 40 33.20 5.98 -23.17
C LYS A 40 32.31 5.56 -21.99
N ASN A 41 32.86 5.36 -20.79
CA ASN A 41 32.06 5.03 -19.61
C ASN A 41 31.36 6.26 -19.04
N LYS A 42 31.99 7.44 -19.10
CA LYS A 42 31.33 8.70 -18.67
C LYS A 42 30.09 9.03 -19.49
N GLU A 43 30.11 8.79 -20.79
CA GLU A 43 28.95 9.02 -21.66
C GLU A 43 27.83 7.98 -21.41
N ALA A 44 28.21 6.73 -21.13
CA ALA A 44 27.26 5.68 -20.74
C ALA A 44 26.63 5.94 -19.36
N ASP A 45 27.42 6.38 -18.38
CA ASP A 45 26.98 6.72 -17.04
C ASP A 45 26.10 7.99 -17.04
N ALA A 46 26.43 8.98 -17.88
CA ALA A 46 25.60 10.17 -18.07
C ALA A 46 24.23 9.81 -18.68
N LYS A 47 24.19 8.95 -19.70
CA LYS A 47 22.93 8.47 -20.29
C LYS A 47 22.11 7.61 -19.33
N ALA A 48 22.75 6.76 -18.52
CA ALA A 48 22.07 5.98 -17.48
C ALA A 48 21.52 6.87 -16.35
N ALA A 49 22.25 7.90 -15.94
CA ALA A 49 21.80 8.87 -14.95
C ALA A 49 20.63 9.72 -15.46
N GLU A 50 20.66 10.14 -16.73
CA GLU A 50 19.55 10.85 -17.38
C GLU A 50 18.31 9.96 -17.51
N ALA A 51 18.48 8.70 -17.93
CA ALA A 51 17.38 7.73 -18.00
C ALA A 51 16.75 7.47 -16.62
N ARG A 52 17.57 7.35 -15.56
CA ARG A 52 17.07 7.22 -14.18
C ARG A 52 16.31 8.48 -13.74
N ARG A 53 16.85 9.68 -13.98
CA ARG A 53 16.17 10.94 -13.66
C ARG A 53 14.83 11.08 -14.38
N LYS A 54 14.77 10.69 -15.66
CA LYS A 54 13.54 10.68 -16.45
C LYS A 54 12.52 9.69 -15.87
N ALA A 55 12.94 8.47 -15.55
CA ALA A 55 12.07 7.46 -14.92
C ALA A 55 11.57 7.91 -13.53
N PHE A 56 12.40 8.56 -12.72
CA PHE A 56 11.96 9.13 -11.43
C PHE A 56 10.94 10.25 -11.60
N LYS A 57 11.14 11.13 -12.60
CA LYS A 57 10.20 12.22 -12.88
C LYS A 57 8.86 11.68 -13.40
N GLU A 58 8.90 10.71 -14.31
CA GLU A 58 7.70 10.04 -14.83
C GLU A 58 6.95 9.31 -13.71
N LYS A 59 7.65 8.60 -12.81
CA LYS A 59 7.03 7.95 -11.64
C LYS A 59 6.39 8.96 -10.70
N ALA A 60 7.08 10.06 -10.40
CA ALA A 60 6.54 11.11 -9.53
C ALA A 60 5.30 11.79 -10.14
N GLU A 61 5.29 12.01 -11.45
CA GLU A 61 4.12 12.56 -12.16
C GLU A 61 2.95 11.57 -12.16
N GLN A 62 3.21 10.27 -12.32
CA GLN A 62 2.19 9.21 -12.21
C GLN A 62 1.62 9.11 -10.79
N GLU A 63 2.46 9.04 -9.76
CA GLU A 63 2.02 9.00 -8.35
C GLU A 63 1.21 10.24 -7.97
N ALA A 64 1.58 11.42 -8.48
CA ALA A 64 0.82 12.65 -8.25
C ALA A 64 -0.57 12.61 -8.93
N ALA A 65 -0.65 12.08 -10.15
CA ALA A 65 -1.92 11.92 -10.86
C ALA A 65 -2.83 10.88 -10.18
N GLU A 66 -2.28 9.75 -9.76
CA GLU A 66 -2.98 8.71 -8.99
C GLU A 66 -3.50 9.26 -7.66
N THR A 67 -2.65 9.98 -6.93
CA THR A 67 -3.03 10.62 -5.67
C THR A 67 -4.13 11.65 -5.89
N ALA A 68 -4.02 12.50 -6.92
CA ALA A 68 -5.06 13.47 -7.25
C ALA A 68 -6.40 12.80 -7.56
N LYS A 69 -6.38 11.65 -8.25
CA LYS A 69 -7.60 10.88 -8.53
C LYS A 69 -8.16 10.22 -7.28
N LEU A 70 -7.31 9.69 -6.40
CA LEU A 70 -7.73 9.18 -5.09
C LEU A 70 -8.36 10.28 -4.24
N GLU A 71 -7.82 11.50 -4.23
CA GLU A 71 -8.43 12.65 -3.55
C GLU A 71 -9.79 13.04 -4.14
N GLU A 72 -9.95 12.98 -5.47
CA GLU A 72 -11.24 13.20 -6.13
C GLU A 72 -12.28 12.15 -5.68
N ILE A 73 -11.91 10.87 -5.64
CA ILE A 73 -12.77 9.80 -5.14
C ILE A 73 -13.10 10.03 -3.67
N ALA A 74 -12.09 10.35 -2.85
CA ALA A 74 -12.27 10.61 -1.42
C ALA A 74 -13.22 11.78 -1.18
N ALA A 75 -13.13 12.86 -1.96
CA ALA A 75 -14.03 14.01 -1.85
C ALA A 75 -15.51 13.65 -2.11
N ARG A 76 -15.78 12.58 -2.88
CA ARG A 76 -17.15 12.08 -3.10
C ARG A 76 -17.60 11.10 -2.01
N LEU A 77 -16.71 10.24 -1.54
CA LEU A 77 -17.07 9.07 -0.74
C LEU A 77 -16.80 9.23 0.77
N VAL A 78 -15.79 10.00 1.15
CA VAL A 78 -15.41 10.22 2.55
C VAL A 78 -16.31 11.30 3.13
N LYS A 79 -17.39 10.86 3.76
CA LYS A 79 -18.38 11.71 4.43
C LYS A 79 -18.84 11.08 5.73
N ALA A 80 -19.49 11.87 6.57
CA ALA A 80 -20.16 11.31 7.74
C ALA A 80 -21.29 10.36 7.28
N GLY A 81 -21.55 9.31 8.06
CA GLY A 81 -22.66 8.40 7.80
C GLY A 81 -23.99 9.13 7.68
N ASP A 82 -24.76 8.82 6.64
CA ASP A 82 -26.09 9.42 6.42
C ASP A 82 -27.04 9.06 7.57
N LYS A 83 -26.82 7.89 8.18
CA LYS A 83 -27.50 7.42 9.40
C LYS A 83 -26.47 6.99 10.43
N PRO A 84 -26.05 7.89 11.33
CA PRO A 84 -25.04 7.56 12.33
C PRO A 84 -25.45 6.38 13.20
N SER A 85 -24.52 5.46 13.42
CA SER A 85 -24.73 4.32 14.28
C SER A 85 -24.94 4.78 15.73
N LYS A 86 -25.78 4.04 16.47
CA LYS A 86 -26.13 4.41 17.85
C LYS A 86 -24.96 4.27 18.84
N ASN A 87 -24.05 3.35 18.55
CA ASN A 87 -22.87 3.05 19.36
C ASN A 87 -21.83 2.32 18.50
N LEU A 88 -20.63 2.11 19.05
CA LEU A 88 -19.51 1.47 18.36
C LEU A 88 -19.82 0.03 17.95
N GLU A 89 -20.53 -0.71 18.80
CA GLU A 89 -20.93 -2.10 18.50
C GLU A 89 -21.79 -2.17 17.24
N ALA A 90 -22.83 -1.33 17.14
CA ALA A 90 -23.70 -1.27 15.97
C ALA A 90 -22.95 -0.81 14.71
N ALA A 91 -21.99 0.11 14.85
CA ALA A 91 -21.16 0.57 13.74
C ALA A 91 -20.26 -0.56 13.22
N CYS A 92 -19.56 -1.25 14.13
CA CYS A 92 -18.69 -2.36 13.76
C CYS A 92 -19.45 -3.54 13.17
N ASP A 93 -20.61 -3.88 13.72
CA ASP A 93 -21.48 -4.93 13.17
C ASP A 93 -21.92 -4.59 11.74
N SER A 94 -22.33 -3.34 11.50
CA SER A 94 -22.74 -2.87 10.17
C SER A 94 -21.57 -2.92 9.18
N LEU A 95 -20.39 -2.45 9.59
CA LEU A 95 -19.17 -2.51 8.77
C LEU A 95 -18.82 -3.95 8.38
N ILE A 96 -18.86 -4.89 9.34
CA ILE A 96 -18.56 -6.31 9.11
C ILE A 96 -19.52 -6.94 8.10
N VAL A 97 -20.82 -6.62 8.20
CA VAL A 97 -21.86 -7.16 7.31
C VAL A 97 -21.58 -6.81 5.84
N ILE A 98 -21.08 -5.61 5.58
CA ILE A 98 -20.83 -5.14 4.22
C ILE A 98 -19.37 -5.28 3.76
N TYR A 99 -18.45 -5.67 4.65
CA TYR A 99 -17.03 -5.78 4.34
C TYR A 99 -16.72 -6.77 3.20
N GLU A 100 -17.54 -7.79 3.03
CA GLU A 100 -17.42 -8.70 1.87
C GLU A 100 -17.57 -7.96 0.53
N LYS A 101 -18.46 -6.96 0.47
CA LYS A 101 -18.64 -6.15 -0.74
C LYS A 101 -17.38 -5.35 -1.07
N TRP A 102 -16.68 -4.85 -0.05
CA TRP A 102 -15.38 -4.22 -0.21
C TRP A 102 -14.39 -5.18 -0.87
N ILE A 103 -14.31 -6.42 -0.39
CA ILE A 103 -13.41 -7.42 -0.95
C ILE A 103 -13.75 -7.73 -2.40
N GLN A 104 -15.04 -7.91 -2.72
CA GLN A 104 -15.48 -8.19 -4.09
C GLN A 104 -15.23 -7.03 -5.05
N VAL A 105 -15.42 -5.78 -4.61
CA VAL A 105 -15.25 -4.60 -5.47
C VAL A 105 -13.79 -4.21 -5.63
N VAL A 106 -13.00 -4.28 -4.56
CA VAL A 106 -11.61 -3.80 -4.57
C VAL A 106 -10.62 -4.87 -4.99
N TYR A 107 -10.91 -6.15 -4.76
CA TYR A 107 -10.04 -7.26 -5.20
C TYR A 107 -10.67 -8.06 -6.33
N PHE A 108 -11.45 -7.41 -7.21
CA PHE A 108 -12.32 -8.06 -8.19
C PHE A 108 -11.59 -8.95 -9.22
N ASP A 109 -10.30 -8.70 -9.50
CA ASP A 109 -9.46 -9.51 -10.39
C ASP A 109 -8.34 -10.28 -9.64
N ASP A 110 -8.30 -10.17 -8.30
CA ASP A 110 -7.41 -10.94 -7.43
C ASP A 110 -8.19 -12.11 -6.81
N ASP A 111 -8.39 -13.15 -7.64
CA ASP A 111 -9.03 -14.40 -7.23
C ASP A 111 -8.36 -14.99 -5.99
N GLY A 112 -7.06 -14.79 -5.79
CA GLY A 112 -6.33 -15.29 -4.62
C GLY A 112 -6.78 -14.62 -3.32
N ALA A 113 -6.85 -13.28 -3.32
CA ALA A 113 -7.32 -12.51 -2.17
C ALA A 113 -8.80 -12.76 -1.87
N GLN A 114 -9.65 -12.88 -2.90
CA GLN A 114 -11.05 -13.26 -2.73
C GLN A 114 -11.18 -14.66 -2.16
N LEU A 115 -10.52 -15.66 -2.76
CA LEU A 115 -10.58 -17.05 -2.29
C LEU A 115 -10.08 -17.16 -0.85
N ASP A 116 -8.94 -16.54 -0.51
CA ASP A 116 -8.44 -16.51 0.87
C ASP A 116 -9.46 -15.85 1.82
N PHE A 117 -10.07 -14.75 1.39
CA PHE A 117 -11.11 -14.10 2.19
C PHE A 117 -12.31 -15.02 2.44
N PHE A 118 -12.80 -15.73 1.42
CA PHE A 118 -13.96 -16.60 1.54
C PHE A 118 -13.66 -17.89 2.32
N ASP A 119 -12.50 -18.50 2.08
CA ASP A 119 -12.02 -19.68 2.81
C ASP A 119 -11.78 -19.38 4.30
N HIS A 120 -11.34 -18.17 4.62
CA HIS A 120 -11.07 -17.71 5.98
C HIS A 120 -12.04 -16.64 6.50
N LYS A 121 -13.24 -16.55 5.92
CA LYS A 121 -14.20 -15.45 6.16
C LYS A 121 -14.44 -15.15 7.65
N LYS A 122 -14.73 -16.16 8.46
CA LYS A 122 -14.99 -15.98 9.90
C LYS A 122 -13.79 -15.35 10.64
N LYS A 123 -12.57 -15.76 10.28
CA LYS A 123 -11.33 -15.22 10.87
C LYS A 123 -11.11 -13.78 10.42
N ASN A 124 -11.26 -13.51 9.12
CA ASN A 124 -11.03 -12.18 8.55
C ASN A 124 -12.04 -11.16 9.07
N LEU A 125 -13.34 -11.51 9.10
CA LEU A 125 -14.37 -10.67 9.70
C LEU A 125 -14.12 -10.42 11.20
N GLY A 126 -13.64 -11.42 11.94
CA GLY A 126 -13.24 -11.25 13.34
C GLY A 126 -12.05 -10.28 13.52
N VAL A 127 -11.08 -10.30 12.60
CA VAL A 127 -9.98 -9.32 12.59
C VAL A 127 -10.50 -7.91 12.32
N GLN A 128 -11.42 -7.74 11.36
CA GLN A 128 -12.00 -6.43 11.07
C GLN A 128 -12.85 -5.90 12.23
N MET A 129 -13.62 -6.77 12.88
CA MET A 129 -14.33 -6.45 14.12
C MET A 129 -13.38 -5.92 15.19
N ALA A 130 -12.26 -6.61 15.42
CA ALA A 130 -11.28 -6.19 16.42
C ALA A 130 -10.59 -4.86 16.04
N LYS A 131 -10.30 -4.64 14.75
CA LYS A 131 -9.74 -3.37 14.26
C LYS A 131 -10.73 -2.22 14.45
N CYS A 132 -12.01 -2.44 14.10
CA CYS A 132 -13.06 -1.46 14.31
C CYS A 132 -13.25 -1.11 15.80
N ALA A 133 -13.31 -2.13 16.67
CA ALA A 133 -13.42 -1.91 18.11
C ALA A 133 -12.22 -1.12 18.69
N LYS A 134 -11.01 -1.30 18.13
CA LYS A 134 -9.80 -0.55 18.51
C LYS A 134 -9.80 0.89 18.03
N LEU A 135 -10.44 1.18 16.90
CA LEU A 135 -10.57 2.54 16.38
C LEU A 135 -11.38 3.44 17.34
N GLN A 136 -12.31 2.86 18.10
CA GLN A 136 -13.11 3.56 19.11
C GLN A 136 -13.87 4.82 18.63
N SER A 137 -14.06 4.96 17.31
CA SER A 137 -14.76 6.09 16.70
C SER A 137 -15.94 5.61 15.85
N VAL A 138 -17.15 5.91 16.32
CA VAL A 138 -18.39 5.70 15.56
C VAL A 138 -18.36 6.50 14.25
N PRO A 139 -18.05 7.81 14.23
CA PRO A 139 -18.05 8.59 12.99
C PRO A 139 -17.07 8.08 11.94
N ALA A 140 -15.87 7.62 12.34
CA ALA A 140 -14.91 7.06 11.40
C ALA A 140 -15.38 5.70 10.85
N THR A 141 -16.00 4.86 11.68
CA THR A 141 -16.56 3.58 11.26
C THR A 141 -17.74 3.78 10.30
N ASP A 142 -18.63 4.72 10.60
CA ASP A 142 -19.76 5.07 9.73
C ASP A 142 -19.28 5.64 8.39
N CYS A 143 -18.20 6.41 8.37
CA CYS A 143 -17.56 6.86 7.11
C CYS A 143 -17.05 5.68 6.28
N MET A 144 -16.42 4.68 6.90
CA MET A 144 -15.96 3.48 6.17
C MET A 144 -17.14 2.71 5.56
N ILE A 145 -18.29 2.71 6.22
CA ILE A 145 -19.52 2.10 5.68
C ILE A 145 -19.98 2.84 4.42
N GLU A 146 -20.08 4.17 4.47
CA GLU A 146 -20.45 5.00 3.32
C GLU A 146 -19.47 4.84 2.15
N VAL A 147 -18.17 4.71 2.43
CA VAL A 147 -17.16 4.41 1.41
C VAL A 147 -17.47 3.09 0.73
N ILE A 148 -17.70 2.01 1.49
CA ILE A 148 -18.00 0.69 0.91
C ILE A 148 -19.28 0.74 0.06
N GLU A 149 -20.33 1.38 0.58
CA GLU A 149 -21.59 1.51 -0.16
C GLU A 149 -21.41 2.32 -1.45
N GLY A 150 -20.65 3.42 -1.38
CA GLY A 150 -20.38 4.28 -2.53
C GLY A 150 -19.52 3.64 -3.61
N VAL A 151 -18.53 2.80 -3.26
CA VAL A 151 -17.77 2.05 -4.28
C VAL A 151 -18.59 0.90 -4.89
N THR A 152 -19.61 0.41 -4.19
CA THR A 152 -20.52 -0.63 -4.70
C THR A 152 -21.67 -0.09 -5.55
N ALA A 153 -21.73 1.23 -5.77
CA ALA A 153 -22.77 1.85 -6.59
C ALA A 153 -22.59 1.54 -8.08
N GLU A 154 -23.71 1.49 -8.83
CA GLU A 154 -23.72 1.10 -10.25
C GLU A 154 -22.92 2.03 -11.17
N ASP A 155 -22.64 3.27 -10.75
CA ASP A 155 -21.90 4.28 -11.49
C ASP A 155 -20.40 4.34 -11.14
N PHE A 156 -19.92 3.48 -10.23
CA PHE A 156 -18.50 3.41 -9.89
C PHE A 156 -17.71 2.69 -10.99
N THR A 157 -16.66 3.33 -11.50
CA THR A 157 -15.95 2.83 -12.69
C THR A 157 -14.91 1.76 -12.35
N GLU A 158 -14.66 0.84 -13.28
CA GLU A 158 -13.59 -0.17 -13.13
C GLU A 158 -12.20 0.46 -12.97
N ALA A 159 -11.96 1.60 -13.63
CA ALA A 159 -10.70 2.33 -13.50
C ALA A 159 -10.48 2.85 -12.07
N ASP A 160 -11.53 3.39 -11.45
CA ASP A 160 -11.48 3.82 -10.06
C ASP A 160 -11.33 2.62 -9.10
N ALA A 161 -11.99 1.48 -9.40
CA ALA A 161 -11.84 0.26 -8.63
C ALA A 161 -10.41 -0.28 -8.66
N LYS A 162 -9.76 -0.30 -9.83
CA LYS A 162 -8.34 -0.67 -9.98
C LYS A 162 -7.40 0.27 -9.25
N LEU A 163 -7.70 1.56 -9.25
CA LEU A 163 -6.93 2.53 -8.48
C LEU A 163 -7.06 2.29 -6.98
N LEU A 164 -8.26 1.98 -6.49
CA LEU A 164 -8.48 1.58 -5.10
C LEU A 164 -7.81 0.24 -4.76
N GLN A 165 -7.78 -0.71 -5.69
CA GLN A 165 -7.07 -1.98 -5.50
C GLN A 165 -5.56 -1.79 -5.30
N ALA A 166 -4.96 -0.84 -6.01
CA ALA A 166 -3.57 -0.46 -5.81
C ALA A 166 -3.34 0.25 -4.46
N HIS A 167 -4.39 0.84 -3.88
CA HIS A 167 -4.34 1.61 -2.63
C HIS A 167 -5.51 1.28 -1.67
N PRO A 168 -5.64 0.02 -1.21
CA PRO A 168 -6.87 -0.48 -0.60
C PRO A 168 -7.16 0.15 0.77
N ASP A 169 -6.16 0.68 1.46
CA ASP A 169 -6.36 1.32 2.76
C ASP A 169 -6.61 2.84 2.65
N TYR A 170 -6.48 3.45 1.47
CA TYR A 170 -6.46 4.91 1.31
C TYR A 170 -7.75 5.57 1.80
N MET A 171 -8.92 5.06 1.38
CA MET A 171 -10.20 5.65 1.74
C MET A 171 -10.49 5.50 3.24
N PHE A 172 -10.14 4.36 3.83
CA PHE A 172 -10.32 4.15 5.28
C PHE A 172 -9.36 5.01 6.09
N ALA A 173 -8.11 5.19 5.64
CA ALA A 173 -7.19 6.13 6.26
C ALA A 173 -7.72 7.58 6.21
N LYS A 174 -8.39 7.98 5.13
CA LYS A 174 -9.06 9.29 5.03
C LYS A 174 -10.22 9.42 6.02
N CYS A 175 -11.05 8.39 6.16
CA CYS A 175 -12.09 8.36 7.20
C CYS A 175 -11.50 8.51 8.61
N ILE A 176 -10.41 7.80 8.92
CA ILE A 176 -9.73 7.90 10.23
C ILE A 176 -9.16 9.30 10.42
N ALA A 177 -8.43 9.84 9.45
CA ALA A 177 -7.84 11.16 9.53
C ALA A 177 -8.88 12.28 9.74
N GLN A 178 -10.07 12.13 9.16
CA GLN A 178 -11.14 13.11 9.27
C GLN A 178 -11.98 12.97 10.56
N PHE A 179 -12.20 11.74 11.02
CA PHE A 179 -13.21 11.44 12.05
C PHE A 179 -12.67 10.74 13.31
N ALA A 180 -11.38 10.41 13.34
CA ALA A 180 -10.65 9.87 14.49
C ALA A 180 -9.15 10.27 14.45
N PRO A 181 -8.82 11.56 14.23
CA PRO A 181 -7.42 11.99 14.06
C PRO A 181 -6.52 11.66 15.25
N GLU A 182 -7.08 11.57 16.45
CA GLU A 182 -6.39 11.18 17.69
C GLU A 182 -5.84 9.74 17.69
N THR A 183 -6.27 8.91 16.74
CA THR A 183 -5.82 7.50 16.63
C THR A 183 -4.63 7.31 15.71
N LEU A 184 -4.13 8.40 15.09
CA LEU A 184 -2.99 8.39 14.16
C LEU A 184 -1.64 8.71 14.84
N GLU A 185 -1.63 8.97 16.14
CA GLU A 185 -0.43 9.28 16.95
C GLU A 185 0.31 8.03 17.47
#